data_AF-A0A652M2C2-F1
#
_entry.id   AF-A0A652M2C2-F1
#
_cell.length_a   1.000
_cell.length_b   1.000
_cell.length_c   1.000
_cell.angle_alpha   90.00
_cell.angle_beta   90.00
_cell.angle_gamma   90.00
#
_symmetry.space_group_name_H-M   'P 1'
#
loop_
_entity.id
_entity.type
_entity.pdbx_description
1 polymer ?
#
loop_
_entity_poly.entity_id
_entity_poly.type
_entity_poly.pdbx_seq_one_letter_code
_entity_poly.pdbx_strand_id
1 'polypeptide(L)'
;MTLPALDAALLPPTAYACAEDGGPPHRDGFIKVTNLEHGNRPANGLWSAPITSWTDDGLPHSTTWTDWCAAPGDPTGLPHVHHESGKPYSQLFRLEPAAAARIYLIDSTTDLDLLIAAFPLPRSAPMHRTAPNWEALAGARWDAVYASVQGFAANANRFVGHEPSLYGWECASVLWLSDNYRVVPVA
;
A
#
# COMPACT_ATOMS: atom_id res chain seq x y z
N MET A 1 18.53 1.62 14.90
CA MET A 1 17.75 2.83 14.58
C MET A 1 16.29 2.45 14.73
N THR A 2 15.50 3.24 15.46
CA THR A 2 14.07 2.96 15.68
C THR A 2 13.27 3.74 14.65
N LEU A 3 12.49 3.06 13.81
CA LEU A 3 11.56 3.73 12.90
C LEU A 3 10.35 4.25 13.72
N PRO A 4 9.96 5.53 13.56
CA PRO A 4 8.77 6.06 14.21
C PRO A 4 7.52 5.43 13.60
N ALA A 5 6.57 5.03 14.45
CA ALA A 5 5.26 4.59 14.00
C ALA A 5 4.32 5.81 13.91
N LEU A 6 3.51 5.83 12.85
CA LEU A 6 2.35 6.71 12.74
C LEU A 6 1.34 6.31 13.82
N ASP A 7 0.74 7.29 14.50
CA ASP A 7 -0.46 7.03 15.30
C ASP A 7 -1.56 6.52 14.37
N ALA A 8 -2.09 5.33 14.65
CA ALA A 8 -3.14 4.70 13.87
C ALA A 8 -4.33 5.65 13.58
N ALA A 9 -4.68 6.52 14.53
CA ALA A 9 -5.77 7.48 14.34
C ALA A 9 -5.49 8.56 13.29
N LEU A 10 -4.22 8.75 12.89
CA LEU A 10 -3.79 9.71 11.87
C LEU A 10 -3.77 9.12 10.46
N LEU A 11 -3.96 7.81 10.29
CA LEU A 11 -4.15 7.25 8.96
C LEU A 11 -5.51 7.74 8.41
N PRO A 12 -5.55 8.35 7.21
CA PRO A 12 -6.83 8.73 6.62
C PRO A 12 -7.69 7.49 6.36
N PRO A 13 -9.03 7.60 6.35
CA PRO A 13 -9.91 6.52 5.95
C PRO A 13 -9.47 5.95 4.59
N THR A 14 -9.30 4.64 4.54
CA THR A 14 -8.92 3.95 3.31
C THR A 14 -10.02 2.99 2.89
N ALA A 15 -10.05 2.63 1.61
CA ALA A 15 -10.89 1.57 1.12
C ALA A 15 -10.10 0.55 0.30
N TYR A 16 -10.52 -0.70 0.42
CA TYR A 16 -10.16 -1.78 -0.48
C TYR A 16 -11.13 -1.79 -1.66
N ALA A 17 -10.60 -1.84 -2.88
CA ALA A 17 -11.39 -1.92 -4.10
C ALA A 17 -11.32 -3.33 -4.70
N CYS A 18 -12.47 -3.90 -5.07
CA CYS A 18 -12.54 -5.20 -5.74
C CYS A 18 -13.67 -5.25 -6.79
N ALA A 19 -13.67 -6.31 -7.60
CA ALA A 19 -14.74 -6.61 -8.54
C ALA A 19 -16.00 -7.11 -7.80
N GLU A 20 -17.13 -7.17 -8.51
CA GLU A 20 -18.47 -7.46 -7.96
C GLU A 20 -18.61 -8.85 -7.30
N ASP A 21 -17.76 -9.79 -7.69
CA ASP A 21 -17.62 -11.13 -7.12
C ASP A 21 -16.56 -11.21 -6.00
N GLY A 22 -15.94 -10.09 -5.68
CA GLY A 22 -15.04 -9.93 -4.54
C GLY A 22 -15.78 -10.04 -3.22
N GLY A 23 -15.18 -10.73 -2.25
CA GLY A 23 -15.67 -10.76 -0.88
C GLY A 23 -15.18 -9.54 -0.08
N PRO A 24 -15.68 -9.37 1.16
CA PRO A 24 -15.05 -8.46 2.10
C PRO A 24 -13.55 -8.81 2.25
N PRO A 25 -12.67 -7.83 2.49
CA PRO A 25 -11.24 -8.05 2.47
C PRO A 25 -10.85 -9.20 3.43
N HIS A 26 -10.11 -10.17 2.88
CA HIS A 26 -9.91 -11.49 3.49
C HIS A 26 -9.11 -11.42 4.80
N ARG A 27 -9.82 -11.40 5.93
CA ARG A 27 -9.22 -11.56 7.26
C ARG A 27 -8.72 -13.00 7.51
N ASP A 28 -9.58 -13.99 7.22
CA ASP A 28 -9.31 -15.40 7.53
C ASP A 28 -8.42 -16.11 6.50
N GLY A 29 -7.95 -15.39 5.48
CA GLY A 29 -7.12 -15.88 4.40
C GLY A 29 -5.99 -14.93 4.02
N PHE A 30 -5.58 -14.06 4.95
CA PHE A 30 -4.57 -13.04 4.67
C PHE A 30 -3.29 -13.64 4.10
N ILE A 31 -3.01 -13.34 2.83
CA ILE A 31 -1.82 -13.84 2.15
C ILE A 31 -0.66 -12.94 2.56
N LYS A 32 0.33 -13.53 3.23
CA LYS A 32 1.52 -12.81 3.71
C LYS A 32 2.23 -12.11 2.55
N VAL A 33 2.63 -10.87 2.81
CA VAL A 33 3.46 -10.10 1.89
C VAL A 33 4.76 -10.85 1.60
N THR A 34 5.19 -10.83 0.35
CA THR A 34 6.52 -11.30 -0.07
C THR A 34 7.19 -10.26 -0.95
N ASN A 35 8.50 -10.34 -1.15
CA ASN A 35 9.14 -9.58 -2.22
C ASN A 35 8.98 -10.34 -3.55
N LEU A 36 8.46 -9.71 -4.61
CA LEU A 36 8.38 -10.32 -5.95
C LEU A 36 9.76 -10.54 -6.56
N GLU A 37 9.85 -11.45 -7.55
CA GLU A 37 11.10 -11.80 -8.23
C GLU A 37 11.88 -10.53 -8.64
N HIS A 38 13.17 -10.49 -8.29
CA HIS A 38 14.09 -9.34 -8.35
C HIS A 38 13.99 -8.29 -7.24
N GLY A 39 13.05 -8.44 -6.29
CA GLY A 39 13.01 -7.72 -5.02
C GLY A 39 12.51 -6.28 -5.11
N ASN A 40 11.95 -5.86 -6.25
CA ASN A 40 11.57 -4.46 -6.49
C ASN A 40 10.22 -4.07 -5.88
N ARG A 41 9.25 -4.99 -5.78
CA ARG A 41 7.89 -4.68 -5.32
C ARG A 41 7.32 -5.72 -4.34
N PRO A 42 6.38 -5.32 -3.47
CA PRO A 42 5.64 -6.28 -2.66
C PRO A 42 4.70 -7.13 -3.52
N ALA A 43 4.66 -8.43 -3.24
CA ALA A 43 3.56 -9.33 -3.62
C ALA A 43 2.64 -9.54 -2.43
N ASN A 44 1.38 -9.87 -2.71
CA ASN A 44 0.37 -10.18 -1.69
C ASN A 44 0.19 -9.03 -0.68
N GLY A 45 -0.12 -9.36 0.58
CA GLY A 45 -0.63 -8.39 1.54
C GLY A 45 -2.05 -7.96 1.18
N LEU A 46 -2.54 -6.92 1.88
CA LEU A 46 -3.75 -6.23 1.47
C LEU A 46 -3.40 -4.80 1.09
N TRP A 47 -3.78 -4.42 -0.10
CA TRP A 47 -3.62 -3.08 -0.64
C TRP A 47 -4.93 -2.32 -0.38
N SER A 48 -4.87 -1.15 0.27
CA SER A 48 -5.96 -0.17 0.30
C SER A 48 -5.50 1.25 -0.08
N ALA A 49 -6.44 2.12 -0.47
CA ALA A 49 -6.17 3.48 -0.91
C ALA A 49 -7.02 4.51 -0.13
N PRO A 50 -6.54 5.74 0.12
CA PRO A 50 -7.35 6.81 0.69
C PRO A 50 -8.66 7.03 -0.06
N ILE A 51 -9.75 7.19 0.68
CA ILE A 51 -11.07 7.50 0.14
C ILE A 51 -11.10 8.97 -0.31
N THR A 52 -11.53 9.21 -1.55
CA THR A 52 -11.56 10.56 -2.15
C THR A 52 -12.96 11.13 -2.22
N SER A 53 -14.00 10.29 -2.25
CA SER A 53 -15.39 10.73 -2.14
C SER A 53 -16.29 9.69 -1.46
N TRP A 54 -17.43 10.16 -0.96
CA TRP A 54 -18.42 9.39 -0.24
C TRP A 54 -19.79 9.59 -0.89
N THR A 55 -20.64 8.57 -0.82
CA THR A 55 -22.08 8.70 -1.10
C THR A 55 -22.80 9.37 0.08
N ASP A 56 -24.05 9.79 -0.14
CA ASP A 56 -24.87 10.47 0.88
C ASP A 56 -25.18 9.58 2.11
N ASP A 57 -25.23 8.26 1.93
CA ASP A 57 -25.39 7.26 2.99
C ASP A 57 -24.05 6.87 3.66
N GLY A 58 -22.94 7.51 3.26
CA GLY A 58 -21.64 7.34 3.91
C GLY A 58 -20.85 6.11 3.46
N LEU A 59 -21.17 5.53 2.30
CA LEU A 59 -20.34 4.53 1.63
C LEU A 59 -19.15 5.19 0.94
N PRO A 60 -17.98 4.54 0.91
CA PRO A 60 -16.91 4.96 0.01
C PRO A 60 -17.43 4.92 -1.43
N HIS A 61 -17.32 6.05 -2.15
CA HIS A 61 -17.72 6.15 -3.55
C HIS A 61 -16.51 6.05 -4.49
N SER A 62 -15.39 6.68 -4.11
CA SER A 62 -14.15 6.64 -4.87
C SER A 62 -12.92 6.64 -3.95
N THR A 63 -11.80 6.16 -4.48
CA THR A 63 -10.48 6.16 -3.83
C THR A 63 -9.44 6.76 -4.75
N THR A 64 -8.25 7.05 -4.23
CA THR A 64 -7.12 7.46 -5.07
C THR A 64 -6.80 6.44 -6.17
N TRP A 65 -7.09 5.14 -5.96
CA TRP A 65 -6.94 4.13 -7.01
C TRP A 65 -8.00 4.19 -8.09
N THR A 66 -9.29 4.28 -7.73
CA THR A 66 -10.35 4.33 -8.74
C THR A 66 -10.24 5.61 -9.56
N ASP A 67 -9.86 6.72 -8.92
CA ASP A 67 -9.64 8.00 -9.59
C ASP A 67 -8.44 7.94 -10.54
N TRP A 68 -7.33 7.35 -10.09
CA TRP A 68 -6.16 7.15 -10.94
C TRP A 68 -6.44 6.19 -12.10
N CYS A 69 -7.21 5.12 -11.89
CA CYS A 69 -7.62 4.21 -12.98
C CYS A 69 -8.51 4.91 -14.01
N ALA A 70 -9.38 5.84 -13.58
CA ALA A 70 -10.26 6.59 -14.47
C ALA A 70 -9.53 7.65 -15.30
N ALA A 71 -8.44 8.22 -14.76
CA ALA A 71 -7.63 9.22 -15.42
C ALA A 71 -6.12 9.01 -15.12
N PRO A 72 -5.48 8.02 -15.76
CA PRO A 72 -4.08 7.72 -15.48
C PRO A 72 -3.20 8.86 -16.01
N GLY A 73 -2.59 9.62 -15.09
CA GLY A 73 -1.42 10.44 -15.39
C GLY A 73 -0.15 9.59 -15.26
N ASP A 74 0.77 9.67 -16.22
CA ASP A 74 2.06 8.92 -16.19
C ASP A 74 3.12 9.70 -15.35
N PRO A 75 4.13 9.06 -14.69
CA PRO A 75 5.01 8.05 -15.29
C PRO A 75 5.21 6.74 -14.46
N THR A 76 5.04 5.58 -15.11
CA THR A 76 5.67 4.24 -14.89
C THR A 76 4.89 3.06 -14.31
N GLY A 77 3.59 3.16 -14.03
CA GLY A 77 2.82 1.98 -13.58
C GLY A 77 1.54 1.82 -14.38
N LEU A 78 1.48 0.88 -15.32
CA LEU A 78 0.18 0.34 -15.70
C LEU A 78 -0.36 -0.43 -14.47
N PRO A 79 -1.66 -0.35 -14.14
CA PRO A 79 -2.20 -1.16 -13.06
C PRO A 79 -1.95 -2.63 -13.39
N HIS A 80 -1.12 -3.30 -12.58
CA HIS A 80 -0.84 -4.71 -12.81
C HIS A 80 -2.11 -5.56 -12.65
N VAL A 81 -3.07 -5.08 -11.85
CA VAL A 81 -4.29 -5.82 -11.49
C VAL A 81 -5.40 -5.70 -12.55
N HIS A 82 -5.41 -4.62 -13.35
CA HIS A 82 -6.55 -4.32 -14.24
C HIS A 82 -6.44 -4.98 -15.63
N HIS A 83 -5.22 -5.26 -16.11
CA HIS A 83 -5.06 -5.95 -17.41
C HIS A 83 -5.40 -7.44 -17.36
N GLU A 84 -5.26 -8.09 -16.21
CA GLU A 84 -5.50 -9.53 -16.09
C GLU A 84 -6.99 -9.88 -15.88
N SER A 85 -7.79 -8.97 -15.33
CA SER A 85 -9.18 -9.27 -14.94
C SER A 85 -10.27 -8.60 -15.79
N GLY A 86 -9.97 -7.49 -16.49
CA GLY A 86 -10.91 -6.82 -17.41
C GLY A 86 -12.23 -6.32 -16.79
N LYS A 87 -12.40 -6.43 -15.47
CA LYS A 87 -13.61 -6.01 -14.75
C LYS A 87 -13.34 -4.70 -14.00
N PRO A 88 -14.24 -3.71 -14.07
CA PRO A 88 -14.12 -2.51 -13.25
C PRO A 88 -14.25 -2.87 -11.76
N TYR A 89 -13.55 -2.13 -10.91
CA TYR A 89 -13.80 -2.15 -9.47
C TYR A 89 -15.22 -1.67 -9.21
N SER A 90 -16.09 -2.54 -8.70
CA SER A 90 -17.51 -2.25 -8.46
C SER A 90 -17.91 -2.34 -7.00
N GLN A 91 -16.99 -2.74 -6.11
CA GLN A 91 -17.19 -2.76 -4.67
C GLN A 91 -16.03 -2.08 -3.92
N LEU A 92 -16.38 -1.21 -2.99
CA LEU A 92 -15.44 -0.53 -2.10
C LEU A 92 -15.78 -0.84 -0.64
N PHE A 93 -14.79 -1.33 0.12
CA PHE A 93 -14.92 -1.62 1.54
C PHE A 93 -14.07 -0.67 2.36
N ARG A 94 -14.67 0.03 3.32
CA ARG A 94 -13.96 0.92 4.24
C ARG A 94 -13.10 0.11 5.21
N LEU A 95 -11.83 0.48 5.29
CA LEU A 95 -10.86 -0.07 6.21
C LEU A 95 -10.40 1.00 7.20
N GLU A 96 -10.25 0.58 8.44
CA GLU A 96 -9.67 1.41 9.49
C GLU A 96 -8.62 0.63 10.29
N PRO A 97 -7.53 1.28 10.72
CA PRO A 97 -6.53 0.62 11.53
C PRO A 97 -7.10 0.23 12.89
N ALA A 98 -6.69 -0.93 13.40
CA ALA A 98 -6.85 -1.21 14.82
C ALA A 98 -6.02 -0.21 15.63
N ALA A 99 -6.47 0.16 16.84
CA ALA A 99 -5.76 1.14 17.68
C ALA A 99 -4.31 0.73 18.01
N ALA A 100 -4.01 -0.57 17.99
CA ALA A 100 -2.68 -1.12 18.22
C ALA A 100 -1.84 -1.30 16.95
N ALA A 101 -2.37 -0.96 15.77
CA ALA A 101 -1.68 -1.16 14.51
C ALA A 101 -0.41 -0.32 14.44
N ARG A 102 0.71 -0.95 14.10
CA ARG A 102 2.00 -0.30 13.88
C ARG A 102 2.16 0.03 12.41
N ILE A 103 2.01 1.31 12.08
CA ILE A 103 1.97 1.79 10.69
C ILE A 103 3.21 2.65 10.44
N TYR A 104 3.98 2.35 9.40
CA TYR A 104 5.08 3.20 8.97
C TYR A 104 4.59 4.18 7.91
N LEU A 105 4.86 5.48 8.09
CA LEU A 105 4.51 6.52 7.12
C LEU A 105 5.72 6.84 6.24
N ILE A 106 5.49 6.84 4.93
CA ILE A 106 6.38 7.41 3.92
C ILE A 106 5.75 8.71 3.43
N ASP A 107 6.29 9.85 3.86
CA ASP A 107 5.82 11.19 3.49
C ASP A 107 6.86 12.01 2.70
N SER A 108 8.10 11.50 2.67
CA SER A 108 9.25 12.11 1.99
C SER A 108 10.20 11.06 1.42
N THR A 109 11.25 11.50 0.73
CA THR A 109 12.35 10.62 0.30
C THR A 109 13.11 10.03 1.49
N THR A 110 13.31 10.83 2.55
CA THR A 110 14.02 10.42 3.76
C THR A 110 13.35 9.22 4.43
N ASP A 111 12.01 9.18 4.48
CA ASP A 111 11.28 8.09 5.12
C ASP A 111 11.51 6.76 4.39
N LEU A 112 11.46 6.76 3.06
CA LEU A 112 11.75 5.56 2.29
C LEU A 112 13.21 5.10 2.49
N ASP A 113 14.15 6.04 2.48
CA ASP A 113 15.57 5.75 2.71
C ASP A 113 15.79 5.11 4.11
N LEU A 114 15.12 5.63 5.15
CA LEU A 114 15.16 5.09 6.51
C LEU A 114 14.57 3.68 6.60
N LEU A 115 13.43 3.43 5.94
CA LEU A 115 12.78 2.12 5.90
C LEU A 115 13.70 1.06 5.28
N ILE A 116 14.33 1.38 4.15
CA ILE A 116 15.27 0.48 3.46
C ILE A 116 16.52 0.25 4.31
N ALA A 117 17.05 1.28 4.95
CA ALA A 117 18.20 1.14 5.84
C ALA A 117 17.89 0.24 7.05
N ALA A 118 16.66 0.29 7.58
CA ALA A 118 16.21 -0.54 8.69
C ALA A 118 15.90 -1.99 8.26
N PHE A 119 15.38 -2.18 7.05
CA PHE A 119 14.98 -3.48 6.50
C PHE A 119 15.57 -3.69 5.10
N PRO A 120 16.89 -3.85 4.98
CA PRO A 120 17.51 -4.06 3.68
C PRO A 120 17.21 -5.48 3.18
N LEU A 121 17.10 -5.63 1.86
CA LEU A 121 17.12 -6.94 1.22
C LEU A 121 18.50 -7.61 1.41
N PRO A 122 18.66 -8.90 1.12
CA PRO A 122 19.99 -9.52 1.09
C PRO A 122 20.93 -8.82 0.10
N ARG A 123 22.24 -8.79 0.39
CA ARG A 123 23.25 -8.15 -0.49
C ARG A 123 23.29 -8.74 -1.91
N SER A 124 22.85 -9.98 -2.08
CA SER A 124 22.75 -10.66 -3.37
C SER A 124 21.55 -10.23 -4.20
N ALA A 125 20.56 -9.54 -3.62
CA ALA A 125 19.39 -9.08 -4.34
C ALA A 125 19.73 -7.85 -5.20
N PRO A 126 19.29 -7.77 -6.48
CA PRO A 126 19.54 -6.61 -7.34
C PRO A 126 19.07 -5.28 -6.72
N MET A 127 17.96 -5.31 -5.96
CA MET A 127 17.36 -4.15 -5.33
C MET A 127 17.81 -3.93 -3.86
N HIS A 128 18.94 -4.52 -3.45
CA HIS A 128 19.43 -4.53 -2.06
C HIS A 128 19.32 -3.18 -1.32
N ARG A 129 19.57 -2.07 -2.02
CA ARG A 129 19.62 -0.70 -1.46
C ARG A 129 18.48 0.20 -1.94
N THR A 130 17.58 -0.33 -2.74
CA THR A 130 16.58 0.47 -3.47
C THR A 130 15.15 0.02 -3.21
N ALA A 131 14.95 -1.11 -2.53
CA ALA A 131 13.65 -1.59 -2.09
C ALA A 131 13.72 -2.15 -0.65
N PRO A 132 12.65 -1.97 0.15
CA PRO A 132 12.54 -2.61 1.46
C PRO A 132 12.39 -4.13 1.36
N ASN A 133 12.89 -4.82 2.37
CA ASN A 133 12.56 -6.22 2.63
C ASN A 133 11.21 -6.29 3.36
N TRP A 134 10.13 -6.49 2.61
CA TRP A 134 8.76 -6.48 3.11
C TRP A 134 8.49 -7.64 4.08
N GLU A 135 9.10 -8.80 3.81
CA GLU A 135 8.99 -9.99 4.67
C GLU A 135 9.67 -9.75 6.02
N ALA A 136 10.85 -9.14 6.03
CA ALA A 136 11.55 -8.79 7.26
C ALA A 136 10.79 -7.71 8.05
N LEU A 137 10.21 -6.73 7.36
CA LEU A 137 9.39 -5.69 7.96
C LEU A 137 8.14 -6.29 8.64
N ALA A 138 7.41 -7.18 7.96
CA ALA A 138 6.28 -7.91 8.52
C ALA A 138 6.71 -8.81 9.70
N GLY A 139 7.84 -9.50 9.57
CA GLY A 139 8.44 -10.30 10.63
C GLY A 139 8.80 -9.50 11.89
N ALA A 140 9.12 -8.21 11.73
CA ALA A 140 9.35 -7.26 12.82
C ALA A 140 8.07 -6.64 13.41
N ARG A 141 6.90 -7.23 13.10
CA ARG A 141 5.58 -6.85 13.65
C ARG A 141 5.18 -5.42 13.27
N TRP A 142 5.50 -4.99 12.06
CA TRP A 142 4.80 -3.86 11.43
C TRP A 142 3.53 -4.38 10.78
N ASP A 143 2.47 -3.59 10.88
CA ASP A 143 1.14 -3.98 10.41
C ASP A 143 0.80 -3.35 9.07
N ALA A 144 1.32 -2.15 8.80
CA ALA A 144 1.15 -1.50 7.51
C ALA A 144 2.29 -0.53 7.19
N VAL A 145 2.39 -0.21 5.90
CA VAL A 145 3.16 0.91 5.37
C VAL A 145 2.22 1.79 4.57
N TYR A 146 2.18 3.08 4.89
CA TYR A 146 1.38 4.07 4.19
C TYR A 146 2.29 5.04 3.44
N ALA A 147 2.12 5.15 2.12
CA ALA A 147 2.70 6.22 1.33
C ALA A 147 1.65 7.32 1.13
N SER A 148 1.91 8.51 1.67
CA SER A 148 1.04 9.66 1.44
C SER A 148 1.10 10.13 -0.02
N VAL A 149 0.20 11.03 -0.42
CA VAL A 149 0.28 11.68 -1.74
C VAL A 149 1.64 12.33 -1.96
N GLN A 150 2.16 13.02 -0.94
CA GLN A 150 3.46 13.68 -1.00
C GLN A 150 4.61 12.67 -1.05
N GLY A 151 4.58 11.65 -0.19
CA GLY A 151 5.60 10.61 -0.14
C GLY A 151 5.65 9.79 -1.42
N PHE A 152 4.50 9.48 -2.02
CA PHE A 152 4.41 8.84 -3.32
C PHE A 152 5.04 9.74 -4.41
N ALA A 153 4.60 11.00 -4.52
CA ALA A 153 5.13 11.92 -5.52
C ALA A 153 6.65 12.14 -5.38
N ALA A 154 7.15 12.21 -4.15
CA ALA A 154 8.57 12.38 -3.85
C ALA A 154 9.43 11.18 -4.28
N ASN A 155 8.86 9.97 -4.34
CA ASN A 155 9.59 8.73 -4.61
C ASN A 155 9.25 8.07 -5.96
N ALA A 156 8.21 8.52 -6.67
CA ALA A 156 7.75 7.90 -7.92
C ALA A 156 8.74 8.04 -9.09
N ASN A 157 9.47 9.16 -9.17
CA ASN A 157 10.40 9.44 -10.28
C ASN A 157 11.85 8.98 -10.02
N ARG A 158 12.10 8.30 -8.90
CA ARG A 158 13.45 7.86 -8.52
C ARG A 158 13.85 6.63 -9.34
N PHE A 159 15.10 6.61 -9.84
CA PHE A 159 15.52 5.62 -10.82
C PHE A 159 15.69 4.23 -10.18
N VAL A 160 14.83 3.30 -10.60
CA VAL A 160 14.76 1.93 -10.07
C VAL A 160 16.11 1.23 -10.20
N GLY A 161 16.56 0.59 -9.12
CA GLY A 161 17.85 -0.11 -9.08
C GLY A 161 19.07 0.78 -8.82
N HIS A 162 18.89 2.10 -8.83
CA HIS A 162 19.93 3.07 -8.47
C HIS A 162 19.58 3.90 -7.23
N GLU A 163 18.30 4.19 -7.03
CA GLU A 163 17.78 4.94 -5.90
C GLU A 163 16.60 4.19 -5.26
N PRO A 164 16.41 4.33 -3.93
CA PRO A 164 15.14 4.00 -3.27
C PRO A 164 13.94 4.50 -4.06
N SER A 165 13.04 3.60 -4.42
CA SER A 165 11.90 3.93 -5.28
C SER A 165 10.66 3.17 -4.81
N LEU A 166 9.50 3.81 -4.98
CA LEU A 166 8.20 3.16 -4.82
C LEU A 166 7.70 2.58 -6.15
N TYR A 167 8.59 2.33 -7.11
CA TYR A 167 8.22 1.70 -8.38
C TYR A 167 7.44 0.39 -8.16
N GLY A 168 6.28 0.29 -8.80
CA GLY A 168 5.34 -0.82 -8.62
C GLY A 168 4.38 -0.65 -7.44
N TRP A 169 4.46 0.43 -6.66
CA TRP A 169 3.35 0.91 -5.84
C TRP A 169 2.38 1.69 -6.72
N GLU A 170 1.10 1.58 -6.43
CA GLU A 170 0.04 2.27 -7.15
C GLU A 170 -0.42 3.49 -6.31
N CYS A 171 -0.15 4.71 -6.78
CA CYS A 171 -0.56 5.99 -6.17
C CYS A 171 -0.33 6.10 -4.64
N ALA A 172 -1.03 7.03 -3.97
CA ALA A 172 -1.07 7.04 -2.50
C ALA A 172 -1.80 5.79 -2.00
N SER A 173 -1.13 4.98 -1.21
CA SER A 173 -1.61 3.64 -0.85
C SER A 173 -1.08 3.17 0.49
N VAL A 174 -1.84 2.25 1.09
CA VAL A 174 -1.50 1.52 2.29
C VAL A 174 -1.31 0.05 1.89
N LEU A 175 -0.13 -0.47 2.17
CA LEU A 175 0.16 -1.89 2.15
C LEU A 175 0.02 -2.43 3.57
N TRP A 176 -1.04 -3.19 3.83
CA TRP A 176 -1.18 -3.98 5.04
C TRP A 176 -0.31 -5.23 4.94
N LEU A 177 0.44 -5.49 6.01
CA LEU A 177 1.34 -6.63 6.21
C LEU A 177 0.72 -7.68 7.13
N SER A 178 -0.34 -7.31 7.86
CA SER A 178 -1.14 -8.15 8.75
C SER A 178 -2.62 -7.76 8.67
N ASP A 179 -3.48 -8.53 9.33
CA ASP A 179 -4.92 -8.28 9.42
C ASP A 179 -5.32 -7.33 10.56
N ASN A 180 -4.39 -6.48 11.04
CA ASN A 180 -4.62 -5.50 12.11
C ASN A 180 -5.38 -4.25 11.64
N TYR A 181 -6.48 -4.47 10.93
CA TYR A 181 -7.46 -3.49 10.50
C TYR A 181 -8.87 -4.02 10.77
N ARG A 182 -9.85 -3.12 10.74
CA ARG A 182 -11.27 -3.47 10.77
C ARG A 182 -11.93 -3.11 9.45
N VAL A 183 -12.76 -4.02 8.96
CA VAL A 183 -13.74 -3.70 7.92
C VAL A 183 -14.90 -3.02 8.63
N VAL A 184 -15.19 -1.78 8.23
CA VAL A 184 -16.33 -1.06 8.78
C VAL A 184 -17.54 -1.41 7.93
N PRO A 185 -18.56 -2.11 8.49
CA PRO A 185 -19.81 -2.32 7.79
C PRO A 185 -20.40 -0.96 7.49
N VAL A 186 -20.87 -0.77 6.26
CA VAL A 186 -21.60 0.45 5.93
C VAL A 186 -23.08 0.17 6.10
N ALA A 187 -23.78 1.16 6.69
CA ALA A 187 -25.15 1.06 7.16
C ALA A 187 -26.17 1.19 6.02
#